data_AF-A0A699TXK2-F1
#
_entry.id   AF-A0A699TXK2-F1
#
_cell.length_a   1.000
_cell.length_b   1.000
_cell.length_c   1.000
_cell.angle_alpha   90.00
_cell.angle_beta   90.00
_cell.angle_gamma   90.00
#
_symmetry.space_group_name_H-M   'P 1'
#
loop_
_entity.id
_entity.type
_entity.pdbx_description
1 polymer ?
#
loop_
_entity_poly.entity_id
_entity_poly.type
_entity_poly.pdbx_seq_one_letter_code
_entity_poly.pdbx_strand_id
1 'polypeptide(L)'
;MVETERLYFHRAKQSKLRCDTYSNIRSSIMAGNTDPTVLGKPVVLSSSFTGGPMYMRQNYMDAMALCRWYGCPDLFITITCNPNWPEIARYMREHNLTSTDRPDVLSRVFKMKLNQ
;
A
#
# COMPACT_ATOMS: atom_id res chain seq x y z
N MET A 1 -4.46 -0.17 -17.86
CA MET A 1 -3.99 0.46 -16.60
C MET A 1 -3.81 -0.65 -15.58
N VAL A 2 -2.63 -0.81 -15.01
CA VAL A 2 -2.30 -1.95 -14.11
C VAL A 2 -3.22 -2.01 -12.89
N GLU A 3 -3.62 -0.88 -12.32
CA GLU A 3 -4.49 -0.83 -11.15
C GLU A 3 -5.93 -1.29 -11.44
N THR A 4 -6.44 -1.03 -12.65
CA THR A 4 -7.76 -1.51 -13.07
C THR A 4 -7.80 -3.03 -13.17
N GLU A 5 -6.72 -3.64 -13.69
CA GLU A 5 -6.58 -5.09 -13.78
C GLU A 5 -6.48 -5.75 -12.40
N ARG A 6 -5.78 -5.10 -11.45
CA ARG A 6 -5.73 -5.54 -10.04
C ARG A 6 -7.10 -5.55 -9.38
N LEU A 7 -7.89 -4.48 -9.57
CA LEU A 7 -9.27 -4.43 -9.05
C LEU A 7 -10.15 -5.50 -9.68
N TYR A 8 -10.00 -5.74 -11.00
CA TYR A 8 -10.72 -6.80 -11.69
C TYR A 8 -10.36 -8.18 -11.12
N PHE A 9 -9.08 -8.43 -10.87
CA PHE A 9 -8.60 -9.66 -10.23
C PHE A 9 -9.25 -9.88 -8.86
N HIS A 10 -9.28 -8.84 -8.01
CA HIS A 10 -9.92 -8.94 -6.69
C HIS A 10 -11.41 -9.24 -6.81
N ARG A 11 -12.12 -8.62 -7.76
CA ARG A 11 -13.54 -8.90 -8.03
C ARG A 11 -13.75 -10.33 -8.54
N ALA A 12 -12.94 -10.81 -9.48
CA ALA A 12 -13.13 -12.11 -10.12
C ALA A 12 -12.73 -13.30 -9.24
N LYS A 13 -11.76 -13.13 -8.33
CA LYS A 13 -11.19 -14.23 -7.52
C LYS A 13 -11.63 -14.24 -6.06
N GLN A 14 -12.77 -13.61 -5.71
CA GLN A 14 -13.28 -13.55 -4.34
C GLN A 14 -13.37 -14.92 -3.64
N SER A 15 -13.71 -16.00 -4.36
CA SER A 15 -13.80 -17.37 -3.77
C SER A 15 -12.46 -17.96 -3.35
N LYS A 16 -11.35 -17.47 -3.89
CA LYS A 16 -9.98 -17.93 -3.59
C LYS A 16 -9.25 -17.01 -2.62
N LEU A 17 -9.75 -15.79 -2.41
CA LEU A 17 -9.15 -14.83 -1.50
C LEU A 17 -9.58 -15.16 -0.07
N ARG A 18 -8.59 -15.29 0.84
CA ARG A 18 -8.84 -15.35 2.29
C ARG A 18 -9.22 -13.95 2.77
N CYS A 19 -10.45 -13.54 2.47
CA CYS A 19 -11.05 -12.33 3.00
C CYS A 19 -11.47 -12.61 4.44
N ASP A 20 -10.49 -12.67 5.34
CA ASP A 20 -10.71 -13.01 6.73
C ASP A 20 -11.63 -11.97 7.39
N THR A 21 -12.79 -12.49 7.80
CA THR A 21 -13.88 -11.84 8.54
C THR A 21 -14.86 -11.04 7.68
N TYR A 22 -15.94 -11.72 7.30
CA TYR A 22 -17.22 -11.16 6.84
C TYR A 22 -17.94 -10.34 7.93
N SER A 23 -17.23 -9.61 8.82
CA SER A 23 -17.86 -8.92 9.96
C SER A 23 -18.94 -7.95 9.50
N ASN A 24 -18.67 -7.18 8.45
CA ASN A 24 -19.62 -6.21 7.91
C ASN A 24 -20.82 -6.90 7.23
N ILE A 25 -20.58 -8.03 6.55
CA ILE A 25 -21.63 -8.81 5.87
C ILE A 25 -22.50 -9.53 6.90
N ARG A 26 -21.89 -10.12 7.93
CA ARG A 26 -22.59 -10.70 9.08
C ARG A 26 -23.41 -9.64 9.79
N SER A 27 -22.89 -8.43 10.01
CA SER A 27 -23.65 -7.34 10.63
C SER A 27 -24.82 -6.88 9.77
N SER A 28 -24.67 -6.77 8.44
CA SER A 28 -25.79 -6.42 7.54
C SER A 28 -26.86 -7.51 7.45
N ILE A 29 -26.47 -8.79 7.46
CA ILE A 29 -27.40 -9.92 7.54
C ILE A 29 -28.10 -9.94 8.91
N MET A 30 -27.37 -9.70 10.00
CA MET A 30 -27.93 -9.61 11.36
C MET A 30 -28.87 -8.42 11.54
N ALA A 31 -28.71 -7.36 10.75
CA ALA A 31 -29.60 -6.20 10.74
C ALA A 31 -30.91 -6.43 9.95
N GLY A 32 -31.16 -7.65 9.44
CA GLY A 32 -32.42 -8.02 8.78
C GLY A 32 -32.52 -7.63 7.30
N ASN A 33 -31.48 -7.01 6.74
CA ASN A 33 -31.41 -6.73 5.31
C ASN A 33 -31.12 -8.03 4.56
N THR A 34 -32.16 -8.65 4.03
CA THR A 34 -32.10 -9.99 3.42
C THR A 34 -32.33 -9.96 1.90
N ASP A 35 -32.62 -8.78 1.32
CA ASP A 35 -32.89 -8.66 -0.11
C ASP A 35 -31.59 -8.69 -0.95
N PRO A 36 -31.36 -9.75 -1.75
CA PRO A 36 -30.14 -9.90 -2.54
C PRO A 36 -30.05 -8.92 -3.72
N THR A 37 -31.19 -8.34 -4.12
CA THR A 37 -31.29 -7.29 -5.16
C THR A 37 -30.78 -5.92 -4.67
N VAL A 38 -30.94 -5.63 -3.37
CA VAL A 38 -30.51 -4.37 -2.75
C VAL A 38 -29.03 -4.44 -2.32
N LEU A 39 -28.55 -5.62 -1.94
CA LEU A 39 -27.23 -5.79 -1.32
C LEU A 39 -26.06 -5.87 -2.31
N GLY A 40 -26.32 -6.08 -3.60
CA GLY A 40 -25.26 -6.37 -4.59
C GLY A 40 -24.40 -7.59 -4.21
N LYS A 41 -23.40 -7.92 -5.02
CA LYS A 41 -22.37 -8.90 -4.62
C LYS A 41 -21.22 -8.15 -3.94
N PRO A 42 -21.05 -8.22 -2.61
CA PRO A 42 -19.99 -7.51 -1.93
C PRO A 42 -18.63 -8.06 -2.40
N VAL A 43 -17.74 -7.16 -2.82
CA VAL A 43 -16.34 -7.49 -3.17
C VAL A 43 -15.47 -7.01 -2.02
N VAL A 44 -14.82 -7.94 -1.32
CA VAL A 44 -13.90 -7.59 -0.23
C VAL A 44 -12.50 -7.39 -0.79
N LEU A 45 -11.91 -6.24 -0.50
CA LEU A 45 -10.52 -5.96 -0.85
C LEU A 45 -9.62 -6.58 0.22
N SER A 46 -8.83 -7.57 -0.17
CA SER A 46 -7.81 -8.21 0.69
C SER A 46 -6.65 -7.26 1.00
N SER A 47 -5.80 -7.61 1.97
CA SER A 47 -4.58 -6.85 2.30
C SER A 47 -3.60 -6.68 1.13
N SER A 48 -3.68 -7.52 0.10
CA SER A 48 -2.89 -7.36 -1.14
C SER A 48 -3.25 -6.11 -1.96
N PHE A 49 -4.38 -5.44 -1.68
CA PHE A 49 -4.74 -4.18 -2.32
C PHE A 49 -4.08 -3.00 -1.60
N THR A 50 -3.02 -2.46 -2.19
CA THR A 50 -2.22 -1.37 -1.61
C THR A 50 -3.06 -0.12 -1.38
N GLY A 51 -2.91 0.49 -0.20
CA GLY A 51 -3.66 1.70 0.18
C GLY A 51 -5.07 1.45 0.74
N GLY A 52 -5.56 0.21 0.72
CA GLY A 52 -6.84 -0.14 1.35
C GLY A 52 -6.78 -0.25 2.88
N PRO A 53 -7.95 -0.27 3.57
CA PRO A 53 -8.01 -0.45 5.02
C PRO A 53 -7.35 -1.75 5.50
N MET A 54 -7.55 -2.85 4.77
CA MET A 54 -6.97 -4.16 5.10
C MET A 54 -5.44 -4.18 4.92
N TYR A 55 -4.93 -3.44 3.93
CA TYR A 55 -3.48 -3.26 3.74
C TYR A 55 -2.86 -2.51 4.91
N MET A 56 -3.48 -1.40 5.35
CA MET A 56 -3.00 -0.65 6.52
C MET A 56 -3.06 -1.49 7.81
N ARG A 57 -4.13 -2.26 8.01
CA ARG A 57 -4.27 -3.15 9.17
C ARG A 57 -3.19 -4.23 9.20
N GLN A 58 -2.88 -4.83 8.05
CA GLN A 58 -1.79 -5.80 7.94
C GLN A 58 -0.45 -5.17 8.31
N ASN A 59 -0.12 -4.01 7.73
CA ASN A 59 1.12 -3.29 8.04
C ASN A 59 1.25 -2.95 9.53
N TYR A 60 0.14 -2.58 10.17
CA TYR A 60 0.13 -2.33 11.62
C TYR A 60 0.40 -3.61 12.42
N MET A 61 -0.24 -4.73 12.09
CA MET A 61 -0.01 -6.01 12.75
C MET A 61 1.44 -6.49 12.57
N ASP A 62 2.01 -6.33 11.38
CA ASP A 62 3.40 -6.66 11.09
C ASP A 62 4.37 -5.77 11.90
N ALA A 63 4.08 -4.47 12.01
CA ALA A 63 4.83 -3.56 12.87
C ALA A 63 4.75 -3.97 14.35
N MET A 64 3.56 -4.35 14.84
CA MET A 64 3.39 -4.84 16.21
C MET A 64 4.15 -6.15 16.46
N ALA A 65 4.21 -7.05 15.47
CA ALA A 65 5.01 -8.27 15.56
C ALA A 65 6.52 -7.96 15.65
N LEU A 66 7.00 -6.97 14.89
CA LEU A 66 8.37 -6.45 14.99
C LEU A 66 8.63 -5.82 16.36
N CYS A 67 7.72 -4.98 16.88
CA CYS A 67 7.83 -4.40 18.21
C CYS A 67 7.87 -5.47 19.32
N ARG A 68 7.12 -6.55 19.16
CA ARG A 68 7.15 -7.67 20.11
C ARG A 68 8.49 -8.40 20.10
N TRP A 69 9.12 -8.51 18.93
CA TRP A 69 10.40 -9.23 18.78
C TRP A 69 11.61 -8.38 19.18
N TYR A 70 11.67 -7.13 18.69
CA TYR A 70 12.81 -6.24 18.87
C TYR A 70 12.64 -5.25 20.03
N GLY A 71 11.44 -5.13 20.60
CA GLY A 71 11.08 -4.10 21.58
C GLY A 71 10.40 -2.89 20.93
N CYS A 72 9.83 -2.02 21.77
CA CYS A 72 9.21 -0.79 21.31
C CYS A 72 10.28 0.13 20.68
N PRO A 73 9.98 0.78 19.55
CA PRO A 73 10.90 1.74 18.95
C PRO A 73 11.00 3.00 19.81
N ASP A 74 12.24 3.39 20.15
CA ASP A 74 12.51 4.64 20.87
C ASP A 74 12.63 5.86 19.94
N LEU A 75 13.01 5.63 18.68
CA LEU A 75 13.30 6.68 17.72
C LEU A 75 12.60 6.42 16.38
N PHE A 76 11.96 7.46 15.85
CA PHE A 76 11.43 7.46 14.49
C PHE A 76 12.25 8.42 13.63
N ILE A 77 13.19 7.87 12.84
CA ILE A 77 14.01 8.67 11.92
C ILE A 77 13.31 8.72 10.56
N THR A 78 12.96 9.93 10.13
CA THR A 78 12.48 10.18 8.77
C THR A 78 13.59 10.84 7.98
N ILE A 79 14.04 10.20 6.90
CA ILE A 79 15.05 10.76 5.99
C ILE A 79 14.35 11.05 4.67
N THR A 80 14.33 12.31 4.26
CA THR A 80 13.67 12.74 3.03
C THR A 80 14.69 12.95 1.92
N CYS A 81 14.41 12.42 0.73
CA CYS A 81 15.22 12.73 -0.46
C CYS A 81 14.78 14.09 -1.03
N ASN A 82 15.74 15.00 -1.22
CA ASN A 82 15.46 16.27 -1.90
C ASN A 82 15.70 16.11 -3.42
N PRO A 83 14.66 16.21 -4.27
CA PRO A 83 14.83 16.09 -5.72
C PRO A 83 15.68 17.21 -6.34
N ASN A 84 15.89 18.31 -5.62
CA ASN A 84 16.70 19.45 -6.08
C ASN A 84 18.21 19.30 -5.80
N TRP A 85 18.68 18.15 -5.31
CA TRP A 85 20.12 17.93 -5.15
C TRP A 85 20.86 18.05 -6.49
N PRO A 86 22.06 18.64 -6.50
CA PRO A 86 22.79 18.96 -7.73
C PRO A 86 23.10 17.72 -8.58
N GLU A 87 23.34 16.56 -7.94
CA GLU A 87 23.59 15.29 -8.63
C GLU A 87 22.36 14.83 -9.44
N ILE A 88 21.16 14.98 -8.87
CA ILE A 88 19.89 14.64 -9.51
C ILE A 88 19.60 15.67 -10.60
N ALA A 89 19.64 16.97 -10.26
CA ALA A 89 19.34 18.05 -11.19
C ALA A 89 20.25 18.04 -12.43
N ARG A 90 21.54 17.68 -12.26
CA ARG A 90 22.48 17.51 -13.38
C ARG A 90 22.04 16.39 -14.32
N TYR A 91 21.77 15.20 -13.78
CA TYR A 91 21.31 14.06 -14.58
C TYR A 91 20.00 14.36 -15.33
N MET A 92 19.04 14.99 -14.63
CA MET A 92 17.76 15.37 -15.21
C MET A 92 17.92 16.37 -16.36
N ARG A 93 18.78 17.38 -16.19
CA ARG A 93 19.06 18.38 -17.23
C ARG A 93 19.76 17.80 -18.45
N GLU A 94 20.74 16.92 -18.25
CA GLU A 94 21.48 16.25 -19.34
C GLU A 94 20.57 15.38 -20.21
N HIS A 95 19.52 14.79 -19.63
CA HIS A 95 18.60 13.91 -20.33
C HIS A 95 17.23 14.55 -20.66
N ASN A 96 17.03 15.83 -20.34
CA ASN A 96 15.76 16.54 -20.49
C ASN A 96 14.58 15.78 -19.83
N LEU A 97 14.81 15.24 -18.64
CA LEU A 97 13.85 14.47 -17.83
C LEU A 97 13.46 15.23 -16.57
N THR A 98 12.36 14.83 -15.95
CA THR A 98 11.93 15.28 -14.63
C THR A 98 12.24 14.22 -13.58
N SER A 99 12.38 14.63 -12.31
CA SER A 99 12.58 13.71 -11.18
C SER A 99 11.49 12.62 -11.08
N THR A 100 10.28 12.91 -11.55
CA THR A 100 9.16 11.97 -11.61
C THR A 100 9.34 10.89 -12.69
N ASP A 101 10.06 11.19 -13.77
CA ASP A 101 10.28 10.26 -14.88
C ASP A 101 11.28 9.16 -14.52
N ARG A 102 12.19 9.44 -13.57
CA ARG A 102 13.26 8.52 -13.14
C ARG A 102 13.38 8.43 -11.61
N PRO A 103 12.39 7.81 -10.93
CA PRO A 103 12.39 7.63 -9.48
C PRO A 103 13.49 6.69 -8.97
N ASP A 104 14.07 5.87 -9.85
CA ASP A 104 15.22 5.02 -9.56
C ASP A 104 16.49 5.83 -9.29
N VAL A 105 16.70 6.95 -10.00
CA VAL A 105 17.84 7.86 -9.79
C VAL A 105 17.74 8.53 -8.43
N LEU A 106 16.55 9.01 -8.05
CA LEU A 106 16.27 9.56 -6.72
C LEU A 106 16.64 8.53 -5.62
N SER A 107 16.19 7.29 -5.79
CA SER A 107 16.42 6.21 -4.83
C SER A 107 17.91 5.87 -4.69
N ARG A 108 18.67 5.88 -5.79
CA ARG A 108 20.12 5.64 -5.77
C ARG A 108 20.89 6.77 -5.09
N VAL A 109 20.60 8.02 -5.44
CA VAL A 109 21.26 9.18 -4.81
C VAL A 109 20.93 9.25 -3.33
N PHE A 110 19.67 8.97 -2.95
CA PHE A 110 19.27 8.83 -1.55
C PHE A 110 20.11 7.77 -0.82
N LYS A 111 20.27 6.57 -1.40
CA LYS A 111 21.09 5.51 -0.79
C LYS A 111 22.57 5.90 -0.67
N MET A 112 23.11 6.64 -1.64
CA MET A 112 24.47 7.18 -1.57
C MET A 112 24.63 8.17 -0.41
N LYS A 113 23.69 9.11 -0.24
CA LYS A 113 23.71 10.08 0.87
C LYS A 113 23.48 9.42 2.24
N LEU A 114 22.70 8.35 2.28
CA LEU A 114 22.46 7.59 3.51
C LEU A 114 23.71 6.82 4.00
N ASN A 115 24.59 6.44 3.08
CA ASN A 115 25.81 5.67 3.37
C ASN A 115 27.04 6.57 3.57
N GLN A 116 26.93 7.89 3.40
CA GLN A 116 27.97 8.86 3.72
C GLN A 116 27.99 9.13 5.22
#